data_AF-A0A5B1QZA4-F1
#
_entry.id   AF-A0A5B1QZA4-F1
#
_cell.length_a   1.000
_cell.length_b   1.000
_cell.length_c   1.000
_cell.angle_alpha   90.00
_cell.angle_beta   90.00
_cell.angle_gamma   90.00
#
_symmetry.space_group_name_H-M   'P 1'
#
loop_
_entity.id
_entity.type
_entity.pdbx_description
1 polymer ?
#
loop_
_entity_poly.entity_id
_entity_poly.type
_entity_poly.pdbx_seq_one_letter_code
_entity_poly.pdbx_strand_id
1 'polypeptide(L)'
;MSSGRFILAATLHASSATVMYWGYNAMGGTALDDWVMSQKCGHTQFLTIQAMALSVLTMVLAFVCDIFPNFHFLKKVKRTLAMISLPLEIVVSLVYWSLLFLFPDLIVQQLPLDPIPSGSTAVPQPFRMRPEVDIALHAVPAITLLLDFVLFEKRYSAKEINYGATAMALAMALWYGSWVEYCASFNGVFPYPFLTFNPFPTRVVIYLIVTSVALVSIRAINALHKQPVFGAEREAIPNGVKLNGDHKRKN
;
A
#
# COMPACT_ATOMS: atom_id res chain seq x y z
N MET A 1 19.91 15.98 12.03
CA MET A 1 19.03 16.21 10.86
C MET A 1 18.88 17.72 10.70
N SER A 2 19.01 18.29 9.50
CA SER A 2 18.78 19.73 9.33
C SER A 2 17.31 20.06 9.63
N SER A 3 17.03 21.27 10.14
CA SER A 3 15.67 21.69 10.50
C SER A 3 14.71 21.61 9.30
N GLY A 4 15.18 21.94 8.10
CA GLY A 4 14.38 21.83 6.87
C GLY A 4 14.02 20.39 6.49
N ARG A 5 14.95 19.44 6.64
CA ARG A 5 14.67 18.01 6.38
C ARG A 5 13.67 17.44 7.38
N PHE A 6 13.80 17.81 8.66
CA PHE A 6 12.84 17.41 9.68
C PHE A 6 11.43 17.89 9.34
N ILE A 7 11.28 19.19 9.05
CA ILE A 7 9.96 19.77 8.73
C ILE A 7 9.36 19.05 7.52
N LEU A 8 10.12 18.85 6.45
CA LEU A 8 9.62 18.19 5.25
C LEU A 8 9.15 16.75 5.51
N ALA A 9 9.96 15.94 6.20
CA ALA A 9 9.61 14.55 6.52
C ALA A 9 8.38 14.49 7.44
N ALA A 10 8.39 15.26 8.52
CA ALA A 10 7.30 15.31 9.48
C ALA A 10 5.99 15.76 8.83
N THR A 11 6.03 16.77 7.95
CA THR A 11 4.87 17.22 7.19
C THR A 11 4.35 16.14 6.24
N LEU A 12 5.22 15.47 5.47
CA LEU A 12 4.80 14.39 4.58
C LEU A 12 4.10 13.27 5.36
N HIS A 13 4.72 12.78 6.44
CA HIS A 13 4.20 11.66 7.22
C HIS A 13 2.91 12.00 7.96
N ALA A 14 2.84 13.16 8.61
CA ALA A 14 1.63 13.56 9.36
C ALA A 14 0.46 13.87 8.43
N SER A 15 0.69 14.62 7.34
CA SER A 15 -0.37 14.99 6.40
C SER A 15 -0.90 13.77 5.64
N SER A 16 -0.03 12.86 5.19
CA SER A 16 -0.46 11.63 4.50
C SER A 16 -1.31 10.74 5.40
N ALA A 17 -0.88 10.47 6.65
CA ALA A 17 -1.66 9.72 7.61
C ALA A 17 -3.04 10.35 7.86
N THR A 18 -3.08 11.68 7.99
CA THR A 18 -4.32 12.43 8.21
C THR A 18 -5.26 12.34 7.01
N VAL A 19 -4.76 12.51 5.78
CA VAL A 19 -5.56 12.45 4.55
C VAL A 19 -6.13 11.04 4.33
N MET A 20 -5.32 9.99 4.53
CA MET A 20 -5.79 8.60 4.43
C MET A 20 -6.88 8.31 5.48
N TYR A 21 -6.64 8.69 6.74
CA TYR A 21 -7.61 8.51 7.81
C TYR A 21 -8.90 9.30 7.56
N TRP A 22 -8.80 10.54 7.07
CA TRP A 22 -9.96 11.34 6.67
C TRP A 22 -10.73 10.66 5.54
N GLY A 23 -10.06 10.17 4.49
CA GLY A 23 -10.67 9.47 3.38
C GLY A 23 -11.50 8.26 3.84
N TYR A 24 -10.95 7.47 4.78
CA TYR A 24 -11.69 6.36 5.39
C TYR A 24 -12.97 6.82 6.09
N ASN A 25 -12.88 7.83 6.96
CA ASN A 25 -14.03 8.31 7.72
C ASN A 25 -15.06 9.04 6.85
N ALA A 26 -14.64 9.64 5.74
CA ALA A 26 -15.51 10.35 4.80
C ALA A 26 -16.45 9.41 4.03
N MET A 27 -16.23 8.09 4.08
CA MET A 27 -17.19 7.09 3.60
C MET A 27 -18.36 6.87 4.56
N GLY A 28 -18.18 7.21 5.85
CA GLY A 28 -19.15 6.93 6.91
C GLY A 28 -20.53 7.53 6.64
N GLY A 29 -21.58 6.74 6.86
CA GLY A 29 -22.98 7.17 6.69
C GLY A 29 -23.41 7.32 5.24
N THR A 30 -22.67 6.76 4.28
CA THR A 30 -23.11 6.63 2.89
C THR A 30 -23.86 5.31 2.67
N ALA A 31 -24.69 5.23 1.63
CA ALA A 31 -25.37 3.97 1.28
C ALA A 31 -24.40 2.81 1.00
N LEU A 32 -23.19 3.11 0.49
CA LEU A 32 -22.14 2.10 0.34
C LEU A 32 -21.64 1.63 1.71
N ASP A 33 -21.41 2.54 2.65
CA ASP A 33 -20.98 2.20 4.00
C ASP A 33 -21.99 1.30 4.71
N ASP A 34 -23.28 1.66 4.67
CA ASP A 34 -24.34 0.83 5.25
C ASP A 34 -24.38 -0.57 4.63
N TRP A 35 -24.29 -0.66 3.29
CA TRP A 35 -24.24 -1.94 2.59
C TRP A 35 -23.02 -2.76 2.96
N VAL A 36 -21.82 -2.16 2.95
CA VAL A 36 -20.56 -2.84 3.31
C VAL A 36 -20.60 -3.32 4.75
N MET A 37 -21.10 -2.51 5.68
CA MET A 37 -21.17 -2.84 7.11
C MET A 37 -22.22 -3.91 7.42
N SER A 38 -23.23 -4.06 6.56
CA SER A 38 -24.19 -5.17 6.66
C SER A 38 -23.58 -6.54 6.29
N GLN A 39 -22.44 -6.53 5.59
CA GLN A 39 -21.77 -7.74 5.13
C GLN A 39 -20.76 -8.31 6.14
N LYS A 40 -20.47 -9.61 6.01
CA LYS A 40 -19.38 -10.25 6.73
C LYS A 40 -18.07 -9.52 6.42
N CYS A 41 -17.27 -9.31 7.46
CA CYS A 41 -15.98 -8.60 7.45
C CYS A 41 -16.07 -7.07 7.30
N GLY A 42 -17.24 -6.48 7.05
CA GLY A 42 -17.39 -5.03 6.91
C GLY A 42 -16.42 -4.46 5.86
N HIS A 43 -15.82 -3.30 6.13
CA HIS A 43 -14.79 -2.69 5.26
C HIS A 43 -13.52 -3.52 5.09
N THR A 44 -13.22 -4.43 6.01
CA THR A 44 -11.96 -5.20 5.96
C THR A 44 -11.94 -6.26 4.85
N GLN A 45 -13.06 -6.51 4.16
CA GLN A 45 -13.07 -7.37 2.97
C GLN A 45 -12.31 -6.74 1.78
N PHE A 46 -12.18 -5.40 1.75
CA PHE A 46 -11.50 -4.68 0.67
C PHE A 46 -9.99 -4.65 0.90
N LEU A 47 -9.20 -5.04 -0.11
CA LEU A 47 -7.73 -4.93 -0.07
C LEU A 47 -7.29 -3.49 0.13
N THR A 48 -8.00 -2.53 -0.50
CA THR A 48 -7.76 -1.09 -0.36
C THR A 48 -7.72 -0.66 1.12
N ILE A 49 -8.65 -1.15 1.94
CA ILE A 49 -8.74 -0.77 3.36
C ILE A 49 -7.63 -1.41 4.18
N GLN A 50 -7.29 -2.68 3.90
CA GLN A 50 -6.19 -3.35 4.59
C GLN A 50 -4.83 -2.72 4.23
N ALA A 51 -4.60 -2.42 2.95
CA ALA A 51 -3.39 -1.75 2.47
C ALA A 51 -3.27 -0.35 3.10
N MET A 52 -4.34 0.43 3.06
CA MET A 52 -4.37 1.78 3.64
C MET A 52 -4.12 1.76 5.14
N ALA A 53 -4.67 0.79 5.88
CA ALA A 53 -4.38 0.67 7.31
C ALA A 53 -2.88 0.44 7.58
N LEU A 54 -2.21 -0.39 6.78
CA LEU A 54 -0.75 -0.58 6.86
C LEU A 54 0.00 0.70 6.47
N SER A 55 -0.49 1.45 5.48
CA SER A 55 0.09 2.72 5.03
C SER A 55 -0.01 3.81 6.09
N VAL A 56 -1.17 3.96 6.73
CA VAL A 56 -1.38 4.85 7.88
C VAL A 56 -0.43 4.47 9.00
N LEU A 57 -0.35 3.19 9.36
CA LEU A 57 0.59 2.73 10.40
C LEU A 57 2.04 3.03 10.02
N THR A 58 2.42 2.82 8.77
CA THR A 58 3.77 3.12 8.25
C THR A 58 4.09 4.61 8.41
N MET A 59 3.16 5.49 8.01
CA MET A 59 3.33 6.94 8.08
C MET A 59 3.36 7.46 9.52
N VAL A 60 2.50 6.93 10.40
CA VAL A 60 2.52 7.28 11.82
C VAL A 60 3.86 6.88 12.45
N LEU A 61 4.36 5.67 12.18
CA LEU A 61 5.66 5.24 12.69
C LEU A 61 6.81 6.06 12.12
N ALA A 62 6.72 6.47 10.85
CA ALA A 62 7.69 7.35 10.22
C ALA A 62 7.71 8.73 10.90
N PHE A 63 6.55 9.33 11.16
CA PHE A 63 6.42 10.58 11.90
C PHE A 63 7.00 10.47 13.32
N VAL A 64 6.71 9.39 14.05
CA VAL A 64 7.30 9.15 15.37
C VAL A 64 8.83 9.00 15.26
N CYS A 65 9.34 8.37 14.21
CA CYS A 65 10.79 8.28 13.95
C CYS A 65 11.44 9.63 13.60
N ASP A 66 10.71 10.60 13.05
CA ASP A 66 11.20 11.95 12.81
C ASP A 66 11.39 12.71 14.14
N ILE A 67 10.45 12.55 15.07
CA ILE A 67 10.51 13.15 16.42
C ILE A 67 11.56 12.45 17.28
N PHE A 68 11.64 11.11 17.20
CA PHE A 68 12.51 10.26 18.01
C PHE A 68 13.54 9.50 17.16
N PRO A 69 14.51 10.19 16.54
CA PRO A 69 15.42 9.59 15.56
C PRO A 69 16.38 8.55 16.14
N ASN A 70 16.57 8.49 17.45
CA ASN A 70 17.47 7.53 18.11
C ASN A 70 16.83 6.15 18.34
N PHE A 71 15.54 5.98 18.02
CA PHE A 71 14.80 4.73 18.25
C PHE A 71 14.96 3.77 17.07
N HIS A 72 16.12 3.08 17.03
CA HIS A 72 16.48 2.16 15.95
C HIS A 72 15.47 1.01 15.74
N PHE A 73 14.83 0.52 16.82
CA PHE A 73 13.80 -0.50 16.71
C PHE A 73 12.60 -0.02 15.89
N LEU A 74 12.13 1.21 16.16
CA LEU A 74 10.98 1.79 15.47
C LEU A 74 11.27 1.99 13.97
N LYS A 75 12.48 2.42 13.64
CA LYS A 75 12.95 2.54 12.25
C LYS A 75 12.95 1.20 11.53
N LYS A 76 13.36 0.11 12.20
CA LYS A 76 13.30 -1.24 11.62
C LYS A 76 11.85 -1.68 11.39
N VAL A 77 10.95 -1.46 12.35
CA VAL A 77 9.53 -1.80 12.20
C VAL A 77 8.89 -1.03 11.06
N LYS A 78 9.07 0.30 11.02
CA LYS A 78 8.59 1.16 9.92
C LYS A 78 9.11 0.67 8.56
N ARG A 79 10.39 0.34 8.48
CA ARG A 79 11.03 -0.15 7.25
C ARG A 79 10.48 -1.49 6.78
N THR A 80 10.19 -2.41 7.70
CA THR A 80 9.54 -3.68 7.39
C THR A 80 8.10 -3.47 6.92
N LEU A 81 7.35 -2.60 7.60
CA LEU A 81 5.98 -2.27 7.18
C LEU A 81 5.96 -1.62 5.79
N ALA A 82 6.89 -0.70 5.49
CA ALA A 82 7.02 -0.09 4.18
C ALA A 82 7.31 -1.11 3.05
N MET A 83 7.99 -2.23 3.35
CA MET A 83 8.21 -3.32 2.39
C MET A 83 6.92 -4.08 2.07
N ILE A 84 5.88 -3.96 2.91
CA ILE A 84 4.53 -4.49 2.68
C ILE A 84 3.65 -3.42 2.04
N SER A 85 3.46 -2.29 2.72
CA SER A 85 2.47 -1.27 2.34
C SER A 85 2.77 -0.67 0.98
N LEU A 86 4.03 -0.34 0.66
CA LEU A 86 4.37 0.28 -0.64
C LEU A 86 3.94 -0.57 -1.85
N PRO A 87 4.35 -1.84 -1.99
CA PRO A 87 3.91 -2.65 -3.13
C PRO A 87 2.41 -2.96 -3.12
N LEU A 88 1.77 -3.09 -1.94
CA LEU A 88 0.32 -3.26 -1.86
C LEU A 88 -0.42 -2.04 -2.39
N GLU A 89 -0.01 -0.83 -2.01
CA GLU A 89 -0.66 0.40 -2.46
C GLU A 89 -0.43 0.67 -3.95
N ILE A 90 0.74 0.31 -4.48
CA ILE A 90 0.98 0.36 -5.92
C ILE A 90 -0.01 -0.56 -6.65
N VAL A 91 -0.21 -1.77 -6.14
CA VAL A 91 -1.22 -2.69 -6.68
C VAL A 91 -2.61 -2.09 -6.61
N VAL A 92 -3.03 -1.58 -5.45
CA VAL A 92 -4.35 -0.99 -5.24
C VAL A 92 -4.57 0.13 -6.25
N SER A 93 -3.63 1.07 -6.34
CA SER A 93 -3.71 2.23 -7.23
C SER A 93 -3.76 1.81 -8.70
N LEU A 94 -2.83 0.94 -9.14
CA LEU A 94 -2.75 0.52 -10.53
C LEU A 94 -3.99 -0.27 -10.97
N VAL A 95 -4.42 -1.25 -10.16
CA VAL A 95 -5.60 -2.07 -10.49
C VAL A 95 -6.86 -1.20 -10.49
N TYR A 96 -7.04 -0.38 -9.46
CA TYR A 96 -8.21 0.48 -9.32
C TYR A 96 -8.37 1.43 -10.51
N TRP A 97 -7.37 2.27 -10.79
CA TRP A 97 -7.47 3.27 -11.86
C TRP A 97 -7.53 2.64 -13.24
N SER A 98 -6.81 1.54 -13.47
CA SER A 98 -6.88 0.82 -14.76
C SER A 98 -8.28 0.26 -15.00
N LEU A 99 -8.89 -0.37 -14.00
CA LEU A 99 -10.25 -0.88 -14.12
C LEU A 99 -11.27 0.25 -14.19
N LEU A 100 -11.14 1.31 -13.38
CA LEU A 100 -12.08 2.42 -13.39
C LEU A 100 -12.15 3.09 -14.77
N PHE A 101 -11.00 3.29 -15.43
CA PHE A 101 -10.96 3.96 -16.73
C PHE A 101 -11.28 3.04 -17.91
N LEU A 102 -10.88 1.76 -17.86
CA LEU A 102 -11.01 0.86 -19.01
C LEU A 102 -12.20 -0.10 -18.90
N PHE A 103 -12.55 -0.52 -17.68
CA PHE A 103 -13.55 -1.56 -17.41
C PHE A 103 -14.32 -1.27 -16.10
N PRO A 104 -15.05 -0.14 -15.99
CA PRO A 104 -15.63 0.31 -14.73
C PRO A 104 -16.59 -0.70 -14.09
N ASP A 105 -17.30 -1.49 -14.90
CA ASP A 105 -18.23 -2.53 -14.44
C ASP A 105 -17.53 -3.66 -13.65
N LEU A 106 -16.20 -3.76 -13.76
CA LEU A 106 -15.41 -4.75 -13.03
C LEU A 106 -15.01 -4.28 -11.62
N ILE A 107 -15.09 -2.98 -11.32
CA ILE A 107 -14.64 -2.41 -10.04
C ILE A 107 -15.73 -1.66 -9.28
N VAL A 108 -16.65 -1.01 -9.99
CA VAL A 108 -17.71 -0.21 -9.38
C VAL A 108 -18.85 -1.11 -8.92
N GLN A 109 -19.20 -1.02 -7.64
CA GLN A 109 -20.32 -1.76 -7.07
C GLN A 109 -21.65 -1.21 -7.60
N GLN A 110 -22.52 -2.13 -7.99
CA GLN A 110 -23.93 -1.85 -8.24
C GLN A 110 -24.65 -2.07 -6.91
N LEU A 111 -24.97 -0.97 -6.21
CA LEU A 111 -25.73 -1.08 -4.97
C LEU A 111 -27.09 -1.70 -5.28
N PRO A 112 -27.55 -2.72 -4.52
CA PRO A 112 -28.93 -3.16 -4.59
C PRO A 112 -29.79 -1.96 -4.21
N LEU A 113 -30.60 -1.47 -5.16
CA LEU A 113 -31.70 -0.58 -4.80
C LEU A 113 -32.66 -1.36 -3.88
N ASP A 114 -33.34 -0.67 -2.96
CA ASP A 114 -34.51 -1.19 -2.26
C ASP A 114 -35.40 -2.01 -3.22
N PRO A 115 -36.13 -3.05 -2.74
CA PRO A 115 -36.86 -3.97 -3.60
C PRO A 115 -37.66 -3.20 -4.65
N ILE A 116 -37.15 -3.26 -5.88
CA ILE A 116 -37.71 -2.55 -7.03
C ILE A 116 -39.15 -3.03 -7.14
N PRO A 117 -40.17 -2.17 -7.02
CA PRO A 117 -41.56 -2.58 -7.17
C PRO A 117 -41.68 -3.36 -8.47
N SER A 118 -42.30 -4.55 -8.42
CA SER A 118 -42.45 -5.44 -9.58
C SER A 118 -43.16 -4.68 -10.72
N GLY A 119 -42.38 -4.09 -11.62
CA GLY A 119 -42.88 -3.13 -12.62
C GLY A 119 -41.90 -1.99 -12.97
N SER A 120 -40.87 -1.74 -12.17
CA SER A 120 -39.86 -0.71 -12.48
C SER A 120 -38.71 -1.26 -13.34
N THR A 121 -38.40 -0.55 -14.44
CA THR A 121 -37.25 -0.77 -15.32
C THR A 121 -35.99 -0.01 -14.85
N ALA A 122 -35.96 0.45 -13.61
CA ALA A 122 -34.85 1.25 -13.09
C ALA A 122 -33.59 0.39 -12.96
N VAL A 123 -32.58 0.71 -13.78
CA VAL A 123 -31.24 0.14 -13.68
C VAL A 123 -30.61 0.60 -12.36
N PRO A 124 -30.07 -0.30 -11.52
CA PRO A 124 -29.31 0.09 -10.32
C PRO A 124 -28.23 1.10 -10.66
N GLN A 125 -28.23 2.25 -9.97
CA GLN A 125 -27.23 3.28 -10.22
C GLN A 125 -25.88 2.83 -9.63
N PRO A 126 -24.78 2.89 -10.40
CA PRO A 126 -23.46 2.56 -9.89
C PRO A 126 -23.07 3.54 -8.78
N PHE A 127 -22.60 3.03 -7.64
CA PHE A 127 -22.09 3.90 -6.59
C PHE A 127 -20.80 4.56 -7.05
N ARG A 128 -20.81 5.89 -7.19
CA ARG A 128 -19.60 6.65 -7.49
C ARG A 128 -19.10 7.35 -6.24
N MET A 129 -17.89 6.98 -5.84
CA MET A 129 -17.20 7.63 -4.75
C MET A 129 -16.91 9.09 -5.11
N ARG A 130 -16.98 9.97 -4.10
CA ARG A 130 -16.58 11.37 -4.27
C ARG A 130 -15.10 11.43 -4.68
N PRO A 131 -14.71 12.25 -5.67
CA PRO A 131 -13.34 12.27 -6.19
C PRO A 131 -12.28 12.50 -5.11
N GLU A 132 -12.55 13.35 -4.12
CA GLU A 132 -11.59 13.65 -3.05
C GLU A 132 -11.36 12.42 -2.14
N VAL A 133 -12.42 11.66 -1.86
CA VAL A 133 -12.34 10.42 -1.07
C VAL A 133 -11.60 9.35 -1.87
N ASP A 134 -11.90 9.25 -3.16
CA ASP A 134 -11.28 8.30 -4.07
C ASP A 134 -9.76 8.50 -4.16
N ILE A 135 -9.32 9.76 -4.32
CA ILE A 135 -7.89 10.13 -4.29
C ILE A 135 -7.26 9.77 -2.94
N ALA A 136 -7.95 10.06 -1.83
CA ALA A 136 -7.43 9.77 -0.49
C ALA A 136 -7.24 8.27 -0.21
N LEU A 137 -8.10 7.41 -0.79
CA LEU A 137 -8.04 5.96 -0.61
C LEU A 137 -7.12 5.27 -1.61
N HIS A 138 -7.09 5.70 -2.87
CA HIS A 138 -6.43 4.95 -3.94
C HIS A 138 -5.15 5.60 -4.47
N ALA A 139 -4.94 6.90 -4.31
CA ALA A 139 -3.76 7.59 -4.88
C ALA A 139 -2.78 8.04 -3.80
N VAL A 140 -3.27 8.71 -2.75
CA VAL A 140 -2.43 9.29 -1.68
C VAL A 140 -1.53 8.24 -1.01
N PRO A 141 -1.98 7.04 -0.64
CA PRO A 141 -1.12 6.06 0.02
C PRO A 141 0.09 5.66 -0.83
N ALA A 142 -0.14 5.31 -2.10
CA ALA A 142 0.92 4.90 -3.03
C ALA A 142 1.92 6.03 -3.30
N ILE A 143 1.43 7.23 -3.56
CA ILE A 143 2.27 8.41 -3.84
C ILE A 143 3.14 8.74 -2.63
N THR A 144 2.54 8.79 -1.44
CA THR A 144 3.24 9.24 -0.23
C THR A 144 4.25 8.21 0.26
N LEU A 145 3.96 6.91 0.18
CA LEU A 145 4.94 5.85 0.46
C LEU A 145 6.10 5.85 -0.53
N LEU A 146 5.82 6.09 -1.82
CA LEU A 146 6.87 6.21 -2.83
C LEU A 146 7.76 7.43 -2.58
N LEU A 147 7.16 8.57 -2.23
CA LEU A 147 7.90 9.78 -1.86
C LEU A 147 8.75 9.55 -0.61
N ASP A 148 8.19 8.96 0.45
CA ASP A 148 8.96 8.62 1.65
C ASP A 148 10.17 7.73 1.31
N PHE A 149 9.96 6.70 0.48
CA PHE A 149 11.03 5.81 0.06
C PHE A 149 12.14 6.52 -0.72
N VAL A 150 11.78 7.34 -1.71
CA VAL A 150 12.73 8.06 -2.57
C VAL A 150 13.43 9.19 -1.84
N LEU A 151 12.71 9.93 -0.99
CA LEU A 151 13.24 11.12 -0.34
C LEU A 151 14.08 10.79 0.90
N PHE A 152 13.66 9.80 1.70
CA PHE A 152 14.20 9.61 3.05
C PHE A 152 14.81 8.23 3.31
N GLU A 153 14.34 7.18 2.64
CA GLU A 153 14.80 5.81 2.89
C GLU A 153 16.03 5.42 2.07
N LYS A 154 16.84 4.52 2.64
CA LYS A 154 17.88 3.82 1.87
C LYS A 154 17.24 2.63 1.13
N ARG A 155 17.79 2.29 -0.03
CA ARG A 155 17.42 1.06 -0.74
C ARG A 155 17.58 -0.16 0.18
N TYR A 156 16.67 -1.12 0.02
CA TYR A 156 16.77 -2.45 0.61
C TYR A 156 17.96 -3.22 0.05
N SER A 157 18.58 -4.01 0.92
CA SER A 157 19.63 -4.95 0.59
C SER A 157 19.12 -6.06 -0.33
N ALA A 158 20.03 -6.75 -1.02
CA ALA A 158 19.67 -7.89 -1.88
C ALA A 158 18.93 -9.00 -1.11
N LYS A 159 19.29 -9.23 0.16
CA LYS A 159 18.63 -10.23 1.00
C LYS A 159 17.18 -9.83 1.33
N GLU A 160 16.98 -8.56 1.70
CA GLU A 160 15.65 -8.00 1.99
C GLU A 160 14.73 -8.09 0.76
N ILE A 161 15.22 -7.74 -0.43
CA ILE A 161 14.40 -7.79 -1.66
C ILE A 161 14.16 -9.21 -2.15
N ASN A 162 15.19 -10.05 -2.20
CA ASN A 162 15.05 -11.37 -2.82
C ASN A 162 14.26 -12.34 -1.93
N TYR A 163 14.48 -12.30 -0.62
CA TYR A 163 13.83 -13.21 0.32
C TYR A 163 12.72 -12.54 1.12
N GLY A 164 12.99 -11.36 1.69
CA GLY A 164 12.01 -10.64 2.51
C GLY A 164 10.76 -10.25 1.72
N ALA A 165 10.93 -9.48 0.64
CA ALA A 165 9.81 -9.01 -0.18
C ALA A 165 9.06 -10.18 -0.83
N THR A 166 9.76 -11.23 -1.28
CA THR A 166 9.11 -12.45 -1.82
C THR A 166 8.27 -13.16 -0.76
N ALA A 167 8.81 -13.38 0.44
CA ALA A 167 8.08 -14.03 1.53
C ALA A 167 6.87 -13.19 1.96
N MET A 168 7.02 -11.87 2.04
CA MET A 168 5.95 -10.96 2.43
C MET A 168 4.85 -10.88 1.35
N ALA A 169 5.21 -10.86 0.07
CA ALA A 169 4.26 -10.91 -1.03
C ALA A 169 3.43 -12.22 -1.00
N LEU A 170 4.08 -13.37 -0.80
CA LEU A 170 3.39 -14.66 -0.67
C LEU A 170 2.50 -14.72 0.58
N ALA A 171 2.98 -14.22 1.71
CA ALA A 171 2.19 -14.16 2.94
C ALA A 171 0.94 -13.29 2.77
N MET A 172 1.06 -12.14 2.11
CA MET A 172 -0.08 -11.26 1.83
C MET A 172 -1.04 -11.84 0.79
N ALA A 173 -0.53 -12.55 -0.22
CA ALA A 173 -1.35 -13.26 -1.20
C ALA A 173 -2.20 -14.33 -0.52
N LEU A 174 -1.58 -15.15 0.34
CA LEU A 174 -2.26 -16.18 1.11
C LEU A 174 -3.26 -15.58 2.10
N TRP A 175 -2.85 -14.52 2.81
CA TRP A 175 -3.71 -13.81 3.77
C TRP A 175 -4.95 -13.23 3.09
N TYR A 176 -4.76 -12.31 2.14
CA TYR A 176 -5.88 -11.60 1.53
C TYR A 176 -6.72 -12.52 0.65
N GLY A 177 -6.09 -13.41 -0.12
CA GLY A 177 -6.79 -14.40 -0.93
C GLY A 177 -7.69 -15.29 -0.06
N SER A 178 -7.19 -15.81 1.06
CA SER A 178 -8.03 -16.61 1.97
C SER A 178 -9.10 -15.77 2.66
N TRP A 179 -8.78 -14.54 3.06
CA TRP A 179 -9.69 -13.64 3.76
C TRP A 179 -10.87 -13.23 2.88
N VAL A 180 -10.61 -12.81 1.64
CA VAL A 180 -11.66 -12.35 0.73
C VAL A 180 -12.58 -13.50 0.30
N GLU A 181 -12.04 -14.70 0.09
CA GLU A 181 -12.83 -15.92 -0.18
C GLU A 181 -13.70 -16.29 1.04
N TYR A 182 -13.14 -16.18 2.25
CA TYR A 182 -13.90 -16.37 3.48
C TYR A 182 -15.05 -15.37 3.57
N CYS A 183 -14.82 -14.07 3.40
CA CYS A 183 -15.89 -13.07 3.45
C CYS A 183 -16.97 -13.34 2.38
N ALA A 184 -16.55 -13.64 1.14
CA ALA A 184 -17.46 -13.96 0.04
C ALA A 184 -18.29 -15.23 0.27
N SER A 185 -17.77 -16.22 1.00
CA SER A 185 -18.51 -17.45 1.35
C SER A 185 -19.76 -17.19 2.21
N PHE A 186 -19.79 -16.09 2.95
CA PHE A 186 -20.98 -15.64 3.71
C PHE A 186 -21.80 -14.62 2.92
N ASN A 187 -21.14 -13.73 2.19
CA ASN A 187 -21.80 -12.62 1.50
C ASN A 187 -22.46 -13.04 0.17
N GLY A 188 -22.07 -14.19 -0.39
CA GLY A 188 -22.49 -14.65 -1.73
C GLY A 188 -21.87 -13.88 -2.89
N VAL A 189 -21.17 -12.77 -2.61
CA VAL A 189 -20.48 -11.91 -3.57
C VAL A 189 -19.13 -11.46 -3.01
N PHE A 190 -18.20 -11.13 -3.90
CA PHE A 190 -16.92 -10.52 -3.55
C PHE A 190 -17.03 -8.99 -3.49
N PRO A 191 -16.15 -8.32 -2.73
CA PRO A 191 -16.07 -6.86 -2.70
C PRO A 191 -15.66 -6.22 -4.03
N TYR A 192 -15.16 -7.03 -4.98
CA TYR A 192 -14.82 -6.59 -6.32
C TYR A 192 -15.59 -7.42 -7.35
N PRO A 193 -16.39 -6.79 -8.24
CA PRO A 193 -17.17 -7.51 -9.25
C PRO A 193 -16.33 -8.46 -10.12
N PHE A 194 -15.09 -8.07 -10.47
CA PHE A 194 -14.18 -8.95 -11.23
C PHE A 194 -13.84 -10.27 -10.51
N LEU A 195 -13.96 -10.35 -9.19
CA LEU A 195 -13.81 -11.61 -8.47
C LEU A 195 -15.13 -12.41 -8.49
N THR A 196 -16.26 -11.73 -8.30
CA THR A 196 -17.60 -12.36 -8.33
C THR A 196 -17.88 -13.07 -9.64
N PHE A 197 -17.53 -12.47 -10.78
CA PHE A 197 -17.83 -13.03 -12.09
C PHE A 197 -16.90 -14.14 -12.55
N ASN A 198 -15.89 -14.50 -11.74
CA ASN A 198 -14.88 -15.46 -12.11
C ASN A 198 -14.91 -16.69 -11.19
N PRO A 199 -14.77 -17.92 -11.73
CA PRO A 199 -14.67 -19.11 -10.91
C PRO A 199 -13.35 -19.14 -10.13
N PHE A 200 -13.28 -19.98 -9.10
CA PHE A 200 -12.13 -20.05 -8.19
C PHE A 200 -10.76 -20.22 -8.89
N PRO A 201 -10.59 -21.10 -9.91
CA PRO A 201 -9.30 -21.21 -10.60
C PRO A 201 -8.85 -19.90 -11.26
N THR A 202 -9.78 -19.15 -11.86
CA THR A 202 -9.49 -17.83 -12.45
C THR A 202 -9.14 -16.82 -11.37
N ARG A 203 -9.81 -16.84 -10.21
CA ARG A 203 -9.45 -15.97 -9.07
C ARG A 203 -8.06 -16.26 -8.54
N VAL A 204 -7.65 -17.53 -8.47
CA VAL A 204 -6.26 -17.91 -8.12
C VAL A 204 -5.26 -17.30 -9.09
N VAL A 205 -5.53 -17.33 -10.40
CA VAL A 205 -4.68 -16.67 -11.40
C VAL A 205 -4.62 -15.16 -11.17
N ILE A 206 -5.75 -14.51 -10.87
CA ILE A 206 -5.80 -13.09 -10.54
C ILE A 206 -4.93 -12.78 -9.31
N TYR A 207 -5.05 -13.57 -8.23
CA TYR A 207 -4.22 -13.39 -7.03
C TYR A 207 -2.73 -13.52 -7.34
N LEU A 208 -2.34 -14.49 -8.19
CA LEU A 208 -0.95 -14.67 -8.60
C LEU A 208 -0.42 -13.50 -9.46
N ILE A 209 -1.23 -12.99 -10.39
CA ILE A 209 -0.88 -11.83 -11.21
C ILE A 209 -0.67 -10.60 -10.33
N VAL A 210 -1.63 -10.30 -9.45
CA VAL A 210 -1.57 -9.15 -8.55
C VAL A 210 -0.37 -9.25 -7.60
N THR A 211 -0.10 -10.44 -7.05
CA THR A 211 1.10 -10.71 -6.23
C THR A 211 2.39 -10.49 -7.01
N SER A 212 2.43 -10.88 -8.28
CA SER A 212 3.59 -10.66 -9.15
C SER A 212 3.81 -9.18 -9.43
N VAL A 213 2.74 -8.41 -9.64
CA VAL A 213 2.83 -6.94 -9.80
C VAL A 213 3.41 -6.30 -8.53
N ALA A 214 2.93 -6.68 -7.35
CA ALA A 214 3.48 -6.22 -6.06
C ALA A 214 4.99 -6.52 -5.94
N LEU A 215 5.41 -7.74 -6.27
CA LEU A 215 6.81 -8.15 -6.15
C LEU A 215 7.72 -7.45 -7.18
N VAL A 216 7.25 -7.32 -8.42
CA VAL A 216 7.99 -6.63 -9.49
C VAL A 216 8.09 -5.14 -9.18
N SER A 217 7.04 -4.51 -8.66
CA SER A 217 7.04 -3.07 -8.37
C SER A 217 8.07 -2.72 -7.30
N ILE A 218 8.10 -3.43 -6.16
CA ILE A 218 9.09 -3.17 -5.10
C ILE A 218 10.52 -3.46 -5.57
N ARG A 219 10.72 -4.51 -6.39
CA ARG A 219 12.02 -4.81 -7.00
C ARG A 219 12.48 -3.70 -7.94
N ALA A 220 11.59 -3.22 -8.81
CA ALA A 220 11.88 -2.14 -9.75
C ALA A 220 12.18 -0.83 -9.03
N ILE A 221 11.34 -0.42 -8.07
CA ILE A 221 11.55 0.78 -7.27
C ILE A 221 12.87 0.71 -6.52
N ASN A 222 13.19 -0.42 -5.89
CA ASN A 222 14.44 -0.59 -5.17
C ASN A 222 15.67 -0.60 -6.09
N ALA A 223 15.55 -1.14 -7.31
CA ALA A 223 16.63 -1.15 -8.29
C ALA A 223 16.91 0.24 -8.87
N LEU A 224 15.86 1.04 -9.09
CA LEU A 224 15.96 2.42 -9.57
C LEU A 224 16.45 3.37 -8.47
N HIS A 225 16.19 3.05 -7.21
CA HIS A 225 16.61 3.87 -6.07
C HIS A 225 18.08 3.68 -5.70
N LYS A 226 18.91 4.68 -6.01
CA LYS A 226 20.35 4.65 -5.69
C LYS A 226 20.63 5.13 -4.26
N GLN A 227 20.10 6.29 -3.90
CA GLN A 227 20.30 6.93 -2.61
C GLN A 227 19.14 7.90 -2.30
N PRO A 228 18.78 8.08 -1.01
CA PRO A 228 17.76 9.06 -0.63
C PRO A 228 18.17 10.48 -1.04
N VAL A 229 17.22 11.24 -1.58
CA VAL A 229 17.42 12.64 -1.98
C VAL A 229 17.91 13.48 -0.80
N PHE A 230 17.35 13.26 0.37
CA PHE A 230 17.74 13.95 1.61
C PHE A 230 18.54 13.04 2.55
N GLY A 231 19.36 12.13 2.01
CA GLY A 231 20.20 11.22 2.80
C GLY A 231 21.05 11.91 3.87
N ALA A 232 21.30 11.22 4.99
CA ALA A 232 22.32 11.67 5.92
C ALA A 232 23.67 11.68 5.18
N GLU A 233 24.38 12.81 5.27
CA GLU A 233 25.77 12.96 4.86
C GLU A 233 26.55 11.69 5.24
N ARG A 234 27.42 11.19 4.34
CA ARG A 234 28.19 9.95 4.52
C ARG A 234 28.58 9.83 5.99
N GLU A 235 28.26 8.70 6.64
CA GLU A 235 29.03 8.31 7.81
C GLU A 235 30.49 8.43 7.38
N ALA A 236 31.17 9.45 7.88
CA ALA A 236 32.57 9.66 7.61
C ALA A 236 33.24 8.35 8.00
N ILE A 237 33.91 7.70 7.05
CA ILE A 237 34.87 6.65 7.37
C ILE A 237 35.72 7.23 8.49
N PRO A 238 35.76 6.64 9.70
CA PRO A 238 36.62 7.17 10.74
C PRO A 238 38.04 7.18 10.19
N ASN A 239 38.54 8.37 9.88
CA ASN A 239 39.88 8.61 9.40
C ASN A 239 40.83 8.19 10.53
N GLY A 240 41.22 6.92 10.53
CA GLY A 240 42.03 6.35 11.59
C GLY A 240 42.76 5.05 11.23
N VAL A 241 42.48 4.41 10.10
CA VAL A 241 43.30 3.27 9.63
C VAL A 241 44.24 3.75 8.53
N LYS A 242 45.40 4.26 8.95
CA LYS A 242 46.58 4.29 8.08
C LYS A 242 46.91 2.84 7.75
N LEU A 243 46.79 2.46 6.47
CA LEU A 243 47.43 1.26 5.96
C LEU A 243 48.95 1.52 5.96
N ASN A 244 49.59 1.27 7.10
CA ASN A 244 51.03 1.05 7.14
C ASN A 244 51.30 -0.29 6.49
N GLY A 245 52.10 -0.31 5.42
CA GLY A 245 52.44 -1.55 4.75
C GLY A 245 53.29 -1.35 3.50
N ASP A 246 54.38 -0.59 3.66
CA ASP A 246 55.50 -0.60 2.74
C ASP A 246 56.04 -2.04 2.58
N HIS A 247 55.95 -2.61 1.38
CA HIS A 247 56.96 -3.56 0.94
C HIS A 247 57.18 -3.48 -0.57
N LYS A 248 58.13 -2.60 -0.92
CA LYS A 248 59.06 -2.84 -2.02
C LYS A 248 59.56 -4.28 -1.95
N ARG A 249 59.33 -5.07 -3.00
CA ARG A 249 60.32 -6.04 -3.46
C ARG A 249 60.66 -5.75 -4.91
N LYS A 250 61.86 -5.21 -5.09
CA LYS A 250 62.69 -5.44 -6.27
C LYS A 250 63.04 -6.93 -6.28
N ASN A 251 62.81 -7.58 -7.42
CA ASN A 251 63.72 -8.44 -8.17
C ASN A 251 62.92 -9.17 -9.24
#